data_AF-A0A084AMX8-F1
#
_entry.id   AF-A0A084AMX8-F1
#
_cell.length_a   1.000
_cell.length_b   1.000
_cell.length_c   1.000
_cell.angle_alpha   90.00
_cell.angle_beta   90.00
_cell.angle_gamma   90.00
#
_symmetry.space_group_name_H-M   'P 1'
#
loop_
_entity.id
_entity.type
_entity.pdbx_description
1 polymer ?
#
loop_
_entity_poly.entity_id
_entity_poly.type
_entity_poly.pdbx_seq_one_letter_code
_entity_poly.pdbx_strand_id
1 'polypeptide(L)'
;MDTAAQKVTKDLLARAHSPDSANRIYSEKIQYRPFHLRPTSPPPAQFNARAARRRAREQDKAKRKTKPKPLSARERRKLGLYDIPKEGQKYEIYEPLNQLWLGYAREVLDNDLYTGGTAAAAKLASAEFHGAEVEVSRSRCPGRVGIKGIVVRDRKFVFEIITKKRGVKVVPKEGTSFRVEVPPAPEGDEAHGPPVGKFSFEILGDQMMLRSVDRANRKFKTRFLKTV
;
A
#
# COMPACT_ATOMS: atom_id res chain seq x y z
N MET A 1 -7.93 -67.74 17.36
CA MET A 1 -6.76 -66.90 16.99
C MET A 1 -5.88 -67.72 16.08
N ASP A 2 -5.37 -67.13 15.01
CA ASP A 2 -4.52 -67.79 14.02
C ASP A 2 -3.24 -68.32 14.69
N THR A 3 -2.93 -69.62 14.54
CA THR A 3 -1.81 -70.29 15.22
C THR A 3 -0.46 -69.69 14.82
N ALA A 4 -0.37 -69.15 13.60
CA ALA A 4 0.79 -68.41 13.12
C ALA A 4 1.06 -67.13 13.93
N ALA A 5 0.02 -66.36 14.26
CA ALA A 5 0.17 -65.12 15.03
C ALA A 5 0.64 -65.40 16.47
N GLN A 6 0.17 -66.50 17.06
CA GLN A 6 0.60 -66.94 18.39
C GLN A 6 2.08 -67.31 18.41
N LYS A 7 2.56 -68.03 17.38
CA LYS A 7 3.97 -68.37 17.22
C LYS A 7 4.86 -67.12 17.09
N VAL A 8 4.49 -66.18 16.22
CA VAL A 8 5.23 -64.91 16.04
C VAL A 8 5.33 -64.12 17.35
N THR A 9 4.26 -64.06 18.13
CA THR A 9 4.25 -63.31 19.39
C THR A 9 5.17 -63.95 20.44
N LYS A 10 5.15 -65.29 20.55
CA LYS A 10 6.06 -66.01 21.45
C LYS A 10 7.53 -65.88 21.01
N ASP A 11 7.79 -65.97 19.71
CA ASP A 11 9.14 -65.79 19.15
C ASP A 11 9.69 -64.38 19.43
N LEU A 12 8.83 -63.35 19.39
CA LEU A 12 9.23 -61.98 19.75
C LEU A 12 9.54 -61.83 21.25
N LEU A 13 8.74 -62.44 22.13
CA LEU A 13 9.00 -62.41 23.58
C LEU A 13 10.29 -63.14 23.96
N ALA A 14 10.56 -64.26 23.30
CA ALA A 14 11.76 -65.06 23.53
C ALA A 14 13.06 -64.34 23.16
N ARG A 15 13.00 -63.27 22.35
CA ARG A 15 14.18 -62.44 22.04
C ARG A 15 14.62 -61.56 23.21
N ALA A 16 13.71 -61.22 24.12
CA ALA A 16 13.97 -60.27 25.21
C ALA A 16 13.89 -60.89 26.61
N HIS A 17 13.27 -62.07 26.74
CA HIS A 17 13.01 -62.73 28.02
C HIS A 17 13.43 -64.20 28.01
N SER A 18 13.75 -64.74 29.18
CA SER A 18 13.96 -66.18 29.37
C SER A 18 12.71 -66.97 28.97
N PRO A 19 12.84 -68.24 28.53
CA PRO A 19 11.72 -69.01 27.99
C PRO A 19 10.56 -69.11 28.97
N ASP A 20 10.86 -69.23 30.27
CA ASP A 20 9.86 -69.31 31.33
C ASP A 20 9.10 -67.99 31.53
N SER A 21 9.85 -66.86 31.52
CA SER A 21 9.25 -65.52 31.61
C SER A 21 8.41 -65.18 30.37
N ALA A 22 8.86 -65.58 29.18
CA ALA A 22 8.14 -65.36 27.92
C ALA A 22 6.80 -66.11 27.90
N ASN A 23 6.78 -67.37 28.35
CA ASN A 23 5.56 -68.17 28.44
C ASN A 23 4.58 -67.61 29.47
N ARG A 24 5.08 -67.16 30.63
CA ARG A 24 4.26 -66.51 31.66
C ARG A 24 3.65 -65.21 31.16
N ILE A 25 4.43 -64.34 30.52
CA ILE A 25 3.94 -63.07 29.96
C ILE A 25 2.89 -63.32 28.87
N TYR A 26 3.13 -64.30 27.99
CA TYR A 26 2.18 -64.62 26.92
C TYR A 26 0.84 -65.11 27.47
N SER A 27 0.86 -66.06 28.39
CA SER A 27 -0.35 -66.67 28.98
C SER A 27 -1.14 -65.68 29.84
N GLU A 28 -0.47 -64.95 30.73
CA GLU A 28 -1.12 -64.03 31.66
C GLU A 28 -1.60 -62.74 30.99
N LYS A 29 -0.76 -62.14 30.11
CA LYS A 29 -0.95 -60.74 29.67
C LYS A 29 -1.43 -60.60 28.24
N ILE A 30 -1.27 -61.60 27.38
CA ILE A 30 -1.50 -61.46 25.93
C ILE A 30 -2.63 -62.38 25.45
N GLN A 31 -2.60 -63.68 25.77
CA GLN A 31 -3.49 -64.69 25.19
C GLN A 31 -4.97 -64.36 25.32
N TYR A 32 -5.38 -63.81 26.47
CA TYR A 32 -6.78 -63.50 26.79
C TYR A 32 -7.11 -62.00 26.75
N ARG A 33 -6.16 -61.15 26.31
CA ARG A 33 -6.33 -59.69 26.26
C ARG A 33 -6.26 -59.19 24.81
N PRO A 34 -7.36 -59.29 24.04
CA PRO A 34 -7.37 -58.84 22.65
C PRO A 34 -7.11 -57.33 22.56
N PHE A 35 -5.97 -56.94 22.02
CA PHE A 35 -5.65 -55.54 21.76
C PHE A 35 -6.27 -55.14 20.40
N HIS A 36 -7.33 -54.35 20.44
CA HIS A 36 -7.96 -53.82 19.25
C HIS A 36 -7.07 -52.71 18.68
N LEU A 37 -6.10 -53.08 17.84
CA LEU A 37 -5.29 -52.13 17.09
C LEU A 37 -6.20 -51.43 16.08
N ARG A 38 -6.68 -50.22 16.43
CA ARG A 38 -7.14 -49.30 15.41
C ARG A 38 -5.93 -48.92 14.55
N PRO A 39 -5.98 -49.07 13.22
CA PRO A 39 -4.94 -48.55 12.35
C PRO A 39 -4.77 -47.06 12.65
N THR A 40 -3.60 -46.64 13.13
CA THR A 40 -3.29 -45.24 13.42
C THR A 40 -3.01 -44.42 12.17
N SER A 41 -3.27 -44.97 10.97
CA SER A 41 -3.22 -44.22 9.72
C SER A 41 -4.62 -43.68 9.37
N PRO A 42 -4.78 -42.37 9.16
CA PRO A 42 -6.02 -41.82 8.65
C PRO A 42 -6.36 -42.42 7.25
N PRO A 43 -7.65 -42.55 6.86
CA PRO A 43 -8.08 -43.13 5.58
C PRO A 43 -7.35 -42.56 4.34
N PRO A 44 -7.19 -43.33 3.25
CA PRO A 44 -6.49 -42.91 2.02
C PRO A 44 -7.01 -41.61 1.39
N ALA A 45 -8.23 -41.16 1.71
CA ALA A 45 -8.73 -39.84 1.31
C ALA A 45 -7.90 -38.67 1.93
N GLN A 46 -7.27 -38.86 3.09
CA GLN A 46 -6.38 -37.89 3.73
C GLN A 46 -4.95 -37.89 3.18
N PHE A 47 -4.55 -38.91 2.39
CA PHE A 47 -3.25 -38.92 1.68
C PHE A 47 -3.17 -37.85 0.57
N ASN A 48 -4.31 -37.30 0.14
CA ASN A 48 -4.33 -36.32 -0.94
C ASN A 48 -4.34 -34.86 -0.48
N ALA A 49 -4.67 -34.53 0.77
CA ALA A 49 -4.67 -33.13 1.21
C ALA A 49 -3.26 -32.54 1.37
N ARG A 50 -2.29 -33.34 1.86
CA ARG A 50 -0.88 -32.91 1.95
C ARG A 50 -0.23 -32.87 0.57
N ALA A 51 -0.48 -33.89 -0.27
CA ALA A 51 0.01 -33.94 -1.64
C ALA A 51 -0.58 -32.82 -2.51
N ALA A 52 -1.89 -32.52 -2.40
CA ALA A 52 -2.54 -31.41 -3.09
C ALA A 52 -1.96 -30.06 -2.67
N ARG A 53 -1.75 -29.81 -1.36
CA ARG A 53 -1.07 -28.59 -0.89
C ARG A 53 0.35 -28.47 -1.43
N ARG A 54 1.08 -29.58 -1.54
CA ARG A 54 2.43 -29.59 -2.15
C ARG A 54 2.37 -29.28 -3.64
N ARG A 55 1.49 -29.94 -4.40
CA ARG A 55 1.28 -29.68 -5.84
C ARG A 55 0.86 -28.24 -6.11
N ALA A 56 -0.07 -27.69 -5.32
CA ALA A 56 -0.47 -26.28 -5.42
C ALA A 56 0.72 -25.33 -5.20
N ARG A 57 1.54 -25.57 -4.17
CA ARG A 57 2.77 -24.78 -3.94
C ARG A 57 3.78 -24.91 -5.08
N GLU A 58 3.95 -26.11 -5.64
CA GLU A 58 4.86 -26.35 -6.76
C GLU A 58 4.36 -25.69 -8.05
N GLN A 59 3.05 -25.73 -8.32
CA GLN A 59 2.40 -25.02 -9.42
C GLN A 59 2.52 -23.50 -9.26
N ASP A 60 2.28 -22.96 -8.06
CA ASP A 60 2.46 -21.53 -7.78
C ASP A 60 3.93 -21.11 -7.93
N LYS A 61 4.87 -21.96 -7.49
CA LYS A 61 6.30 -21.73 -7.67
C LYS A 61 6.70 -21.75 -9.16
N ALA A 62 6.13 -22.65 -9.95
CA ALA A 62 6.34 -22.72 -11.40
C ALA A 62 5.77 -21.46 -12.10
N LYS A 63 4.54 -21.05 -11.76
CA LYS A 63 3.91 -19.82 -12.25
C LYS A 63 4.66 -18.55 -11.85
N ARG A 64 5.32 -18.54 -10.68
CA ARG A 64 6.17 -17.41 -10.26
C ARG A 64 7.47 -17.30 -11.05
N LYS A 65 7.96 -18.39 -11.66
CA LYS A 65 9.20 -18.39 -12.47
C LYS A 65 8.98 -17.86 -13.89
N THR A 66 7.76 -17.86 -14.40
CA THR A 66 7.46 -17.37 -15.76
C THR A 66 7.39 -15.84 -15.83
N LYS A 67 7.12 -15.17 -14.70
CA LYS A 67 7.14 -13.71 -14.62
C LYS A 67 8.56 -13.24 -14.29
N PRO A 68 9.07 -12.19 -14.96
CA PRO A 68 10.34 -11.59 -14.53
C PRO A 68 10.23 -11.16 -13.08
N LYS A 69 11.30 -11.37 -12.31
CA LYS A 69 11.32 -10.92 -10.91
C LYS A 69 11.19 -9.39 -10.89
N PRO A 70 10.31 -8.82 -10.06
CA PRO A 70 10.29 -7.38 -9.89
C PRO A 70 11.63 -6.92 -9.33
N LEU A 71 12.06 -5.72 -9.74
CA LEU A 71 13.27 -5.11 -9.22
C LEU A 71 13.23 -5.02 -7.70
N SER A 72 14.29 -5.50 -7.06
CA SER A 72 14.51 -5.33 -5.63
C SER A 72 14.66 -3.85 -5.27
N ALA A 73 14.45 -3.52 -3.99
CA ALA A 73 14.64 -2.15 -3.51
C ALA A 73 16.06 -1.62 -3.76
N ARG A 74 17.08 -2.48 -3.72
CA ARG A 74 18.47 -2.12 -4.00
C ARG A 74 18.68 -1.80 -5.49
N GLU A 75 18.11 -2.60 -6.38
CA GLU A 75 18.18 -2.37 -7.84
C GLU A 75 17.45 -1.07 -8.23
N ARG A 76 16.26 -0.81 -7.66
CA ARG A 76 15.51 0.43 -7.94
C ARG A 76 16.25 1.69 -7.50
N ARG A 77 16.96 1.64 -6.36
CA ARG A 77 17.84 2.74 -5.92
C ARG A 77 19.06 2.89 -6.82
N LYS A 78 19.70 1.79 -7.23
CA LYS A 78 20.85 1.83 -8.15
C LYS A 78 20.47 2.44 -9.50
N LEU A 79 19.26 2.15 -9.98
CA LEU A 79 18.73 2.72 -11.22
C LEU A 79 18.22 4.17 -11.07
N GLY A 80 18.15 4.72 -9.85
CA GLY A 80 17.64 6.07 -9.63
C GLY A 80 16.18 6.25 -10.07
N LEU A 81 15.37 5.18 -10.08
CA LEU A 81 14.02 5.21 -10.67
C LEU A 81 13.08 6.26 -10.01
N TYR A 82 13.42 6.69 -8.80
CA TYR A 82 12.68 7.68 -8.03
C TYR A 82 13.36 9.04 -7.98
N ASP A 83 14.46 9.24 -8.68
CA ASP A 83 15.19 10.50 -8.68
C ASP A 83 14.87 11.26 -9.97
N ILE A 84 14.67 12.57 -9.85
CA ILE A 84 14.46 13.42 -11.02
C ILE A 84 15.85 13.78 -11.54
N PRO A 85 16.23 13.39 -12.77
CA PRO A 85 17.53 13.72 -13.34
C PRO A 85 17.69 15.24 -13.39
N LYS A 86 18.93 15.73 -13.29
CA LYS A 86 19.21 17.18 -13.23
C LYS A 86 18.64 17.95 -14.42
N GLU A 87 18.65 17.34 -15.60
CA GLU A 87 18.05 17.89 -16.82
C GLU A 87 16.55 18.16 -16.68
N GLY A 88 15.85 17.27 -15.96
CA GLY A 88 14.44 17.38 -15.63
C GLY A 88 14.14 18.31 -14.46
N GLN A 89 15.14 18.92 -13.81
CA GLN A 89 14.94 19.87 -12.71
C GLN A 89 14.85 21.33 -13.19
N LYS A 90 14.35 21.55 -14.41
CA LYS A 90 14.10 22.88 -14.96
C LYS A 90 12.63 23.23 -14.78
N TYR A 91 12.36 24.46 -14.31
CA TYR A 91 11.00 24.93 -14.07
C TYR A 91 10.17 24.95 -15.36
N GLU A 92 10.77 25.42 -16.46
CA GLU A 92 10.14 25.55 -17.79
C GLU A 92 9.51 24.25 -18.29
N ILE A 93 10.09 23.10 -17.97
CA ILE A 93 9.57 21.78 -18.36
C ILE A 93 8.19 21.51 -17.74
N TYR A 94 7.92 22.09 -16.57
CA TYR A 94 6.68 21.87 -15.82
C TYR A 94 5.63 22.96 -16.05
N GLU A 95 5.93 24.04 -16.77
CA GLU A 95 4.94 25.08 -17.08
C GLU A 95 3.71 24.55 -17.85
N PRO A 96 3.86 23.70 -18.89
CA PRO A 96 2.71 23.09 -19.56
C PRO A 96 1.89 22.19 -18.62
N LEU A 97 2.56 21.54 -17.65
CA LEU A 97 1.87 20.71 -16.65
C LEU A 97 1.02 21.58 -15.73
N ASN A 98 1.48 22.78 -15.38
CA ASN A 98 0.68 23.73 -14.62
C ASN A 98 -0.53 24.23 -15.41
N GLN A 99 -0.38 24.54 -16.69
CA GLN A 99 -1.49 24.95 -17.55
C GLN A 99 -2.56 23.86 -17.64
N LEU A 100 -2.15 22.59 -17.79
CA LEU A 100 -3.06 21.44 -17.76
C LEU A 100 -3.79 21.34 -16.42
N TRP A 101 -3.07 21.50 -15.32
CA TRP A 101 -3.65 21.45 -13.98
C TRP A 101 -4.65 22.59 -13.74
N LEU A 102 -4.39 23.80 -14.27
CA LEU A 102 -5.32 24.92 -14.20
C LEU A 102 -6.62 24.62 -14.96
N GLY A 103 -6.54 24.00 -16.14
CA GLY A 103 -7.72 23.54 -16.88
C GLY A 103 -8.53 22.53 -16.06
N TYR A 104 -7.87 21.50 -15.54
CA TYR A 104 -8.48 20.51 -14.64
C TYR A 104 -9.15 21.15 -13.41
N ALA A 105 -8.47 22.07 -12.73
CA ALA A 105 -8.99 22.72 -11.53
C ALA A 105 -10.25 23.54 -11.83
N ARG A 106 -10.30 24.21 -12.98
CA ARG A 106 -11.49 24.95 -13.44
C ARG A 106 -12.64 24.01 -13.76
N GLU A 107 -12.40 22.89 -14.43
CA GLU A 107 -13.45 21.90 -14.71
C GLU A 107 -14.00 21.23 -13.44
N VAL A 108 -13.14 20.94 -12.47
CA VAL A 108 -13.55 20.32 -11.21
C VAL A 108 -14.38 21.29 -10.36
N LEU A 109 -13.90 22.52 -10.23
CA LEU A 109 -14.56 23.53 -9.42
C LEU A 109 -15.82 24.05 -10.12
N ASP A 110 -15.77 24.31 -11.43
CA ASP A 110 -16.86 24.85 -12.23
C ASP A 110 -17.47 26.07 -11.50
N ASN A 111 -18.76 26.04 -11.17
CA ASN A 111 -19.44 27.10 -10.41
C ASN A 111 -18.89 27.33 -8.98
N ASP A 112 -18.25 26.31 -8.38
CA ASP A 112 -17.63 26.43 -7.05
C ASP A 112 -16.39 27.35 -7.07
N LEU A 113 -15.84 27.67 -8.25
CA LEU A 113 -14.73 28.61 -8.38
C LEU A 113 -15.12 30.04 -7.95
N TYR A 114 -16.39 30.40 -8.17
CA TYR A 114 -16.91 31.74 -7.86
C TYR A 114 -17.58 31.82 -6.48
N THR A 115 -18.19 30.72 -6.03
CA THR A 115 -18.94 30.67 -4.76
C THR A 115 -18.09 30.16 -3.59
N GLY A 116 -17.11 29.30 -3.87
CA GLY A 116 -16.30 28.62 -2.86
C GLY A 116 -17.10 27.71 -1.93
N GLY A 117 -16.71 27.67 -0.66
CA GLY A 117 -17.44 26.94 0.37
C GLY A 117 -17.10 25.46 0.51
N THR A 118 -18.00 24.73 1.20
CA THR A 118 -17.76 23.34 1.61
C THR A 118 -17.80 22.35 0.45
N ALA A 119 -18.60 22.62 -0.59
CA ALA A 119 -18.66 21.83 -1.81
C ALA A 119 -17.31 21.88 -2.56
N ALA A 120 -16.78 23.09 -2.78
CA ALA A 120 -15.45 23.31 -3.34
C ALA A 120 -14.37 22.56 -2.55
N ALA A 121 -14.39 22.69 -1.22
CA ALA A 121 -13.43 22.04 -0.33
C ALA A 121 -13.50 20.51 -0.40
N ALA A 122 -14.69 19.93 -0.53
CA ALA A 122 -14.88 18.49 -0.66
C ALA A 122 -14.29 17.96 -1.98
N LYS A 123 -14.52 18.65 -3.10
CA LYS A 123 -13.94 18.32 -4.40
C LYS A 123 -12.42 18.40 -4.37
N LEU A 124 -11.88 19.49 -3.81
CA LEU A 124 -10.44 19.72 -3.68
C LEU A 124 -9.75 18.71 -2.74
N ALA A 125 -10.43 18.21 -1.70
CA ALA A 125 -9.87 17.20 -0.82
C ALA A 125 -9.55 15.88 -1.54
N SER A 126 -10.36 15.51 -2.53
CA SER A 126 -10.13 14.34 -3.39
C SER A 126 -9.28 14.62 -4.63
N ALA A 127 -8.98 15.88 -4.93
CA ALA A 127 -8.32 16.27 -6.17
C ALA A 127 -6.82 15.90 -6.25
N GLU A 128 -6.34 15.88 -7.49
CA GLU A 128 -4.92 15.73 -7.84
C GLU A 128 -4.22 17.09 -7.72
N PHE A 129 -3.03 17.13 -7.12
CA PHE A 129 -2.22 18.36 -7.00
C PHE A 129 -0.90 18.30 -7.75
N HIS A 130 -0.68 17.28 -8.59
CA HIS A 130 0.47 17.26 -9.49
C HIS A 130 0.27 18.34 -10.57
N GLY A 131 1.25 19.23 -10.75
CA GLY A 131 1.13 20.40 -11.63
C GLY A 131 0.57 21.65 -10.96
N ALA A 132 0.01 21.55 -9.75
CA ALA A 132 -0.47 22.72 -9.02
C ALA A 132 0.69 23.67 -8.68
N GLU A 133 0.52 24.97 -8.92
CA GLU A 133 1.43 25.97 -8.37
C GLU A 133 1.03 26.24 -6.92
N VAL A 134 1.95 25.93 -6.00
CA VAL A 134 1.74 26.03 -4.57
C VAL A 134 2.72 27.04 -3.97
N GLU A 135 2.24 27.77 -2.96
CA GLU A 135 3.06 28.63 -2.11
C GLU A 135 2.93 28.20 -0.66
N VAL A 136 4.04 28.07 0.05
CA VAL A 136 4.03 27.76 1.49
C VAL A 136 3.64 29.03 2.26
N SER A 137 2.38 29.13 2.67
CA SER A 137 1.83 30.26 3.45
C SER A 137 2.25 30.19 4.91
N ARG A 138 2.23 29.00 5.49
CA ARG A 138 2.59 28.74 6.90
C ARG A 138 3.42 27.48 7.01
N SER A 139 4.42 27.49 7.87
CA SER A 139 5.21 26.30 8.20
C SER A 139 5.71 26.40 9.62
N ARG A 140 5.77 25.26 10.32
CA ARG A 140 6.49 25.14 11.60
C ARG A 140 7.97 25.54 11.46
N CYS A 141 8.54 25.41 10.28
CA CYS A 141 9.90 25.86 9.98
C CYS A 141 9.86 27.17 9.18
N PRO A 142 10.20 28.33 9.76
CA PRO A 142 10.10 29.63 9.10
C PRO A 142 10.88 29.71 7.79
N GLY A 143 12.02 29.02 7.68
CA GLY A 143 12.84 29.00 6.46
C GLY A 143 12.18 28.34 5.23
N ARG A 144 11.01 27.70 5.41
CA ARG A 144 10.22 27.11 4.32
C ARG A 144 9.09 28.01 3.83
N VAL A 145 8.74 29.03 4.61
CA VAL A 145 7.67 29.98 4.25
C VAL A 145 8.10 30.77 3.02
N GLY A 146 7.17 30.99 2.09
CA GLY A 146 7.43 31.67 0.82
C GLY A 146 8.08 30.82 -0.26
N ILE A 147 8.28 29.51 -0.04
CA ILE A 147 8.62 28.60 -1.15
C ILE A 147 7.43 28.56 -2.10
N LYS A 148 7.63 29.05 -3.32
CA LYS A 148 6.64 29.06 -4.40
C LYS A 148 7.15 28.24 -5.60
N GLY A 149 6.29 27.40 -6.15
CA GLY A 149 6.61 26.61 -7.34
C GLY A 149 5.58 25.54 -7.67
N ILE A 150 5.88 24.74 -8.68
CA ILE A 150 4.96 23.72 -9.21
C ILE A 150 5.20 22.39 -8.49
N VAL A 151 4.15 21.71 -8.06
CA VAL A 151 4.26 20.36 -7.48
C VAL A 151 4.58 19.35 -8.59
N VAL A 152 5.79 18.80 -8.54
CA VAL A 152 6.24 17.74 -9.45
C VAL A 152 5.74 16.37 -8.97
N ARG A 153 5.79 16.13 -7.65
CA ARG A 153 5.34 14.87 -7.04
C ARG A 153 4.59 15.08 -5.75
N ASP A 154 3.44 14.42 -5.68
CA ASP A 154 2.63 14.28 -4.49
C ASP A 154 2.91 12.92 -3.83
N ARG A 155 3.79 12.92 -2.83
CA ARG A 155 4.04 11.75 -2.00
C ARG A 155 3.17 11.80 -0.74
N LYS A 156 3.09 10.66 -0.06
CA LYS A 156 2.31 10.51 1.17
C LYS A 156 2.57 11.63 2.19
N PHE A 157 3.83 11.99 2.45
CA PHE A 157 4.19 12.93 3.52
C PHE A 157 4.83 14.23 3.05
N VAL A 158 5.17 14.32 1.77
CA VAL A 158 5.96 15.43 1.22
C VAL A 158 5.41 15.84 -0.13
N PHE A 159 5.50 17.13 -0.44
CA PHE A 159 5.43 17.64 -1.80
C PHE A 159 6.84 17.89 -2.32
N GLU A 160 7.11 17.44 -3.54
CA GLU A 160 8.29 17.86 -4.27
C GLU A 160 7.91 19.00 -5.19
N ILE A 161 8.44 20.18 -4.92
CA ILE A 161 8.07 21.43 -5.57
C ILE A 161 9.26 21.93 -6.38
N ILE A 162 9.08 22.14 -7.69
CA ILE A 162 10.09 22.80 -8.52
C ILE A 162 9.96 24.31 -8.40
N THR A 163 11.02 24.96 -7.92
CA THR A 163 11.07 26.42 -7.77
C THR A 163 11.80 27.04 -8.94
N LYS A 164 11.43 28.26 -9.34
CA LYS A 164 12.10 28.99 -10.43
C LYS A 164 13.61 29.21 -10.19
N LYS A 165 14.01 29.42 -8.92
CA LYS A 165 15.39 29.83 -8.56
C LYS A 165 16.24 28.71 -7.95
N ARG A 166 15.65 27.76 -7.23
CA ARG A 166 16.39 26.87 -6.31
C ARG A 166 16.21 25.38 -6.63
N GLY A 167 15.75 25.05 -7.83
CA GLY A 167 15.49 23.68 -8.27
C GLY A 167 14.37 23.01 -7.46
N VAL A 168 14.42 21.68 -7.38
CA VAL A 168 13.41 20.87 -6.68
C VAL A 168 13.62 20.96 -5.16
N LYS A 169 12.56 21.27 -4.43
CA LYS A 169 12.50 21.33 -2.97
C LYS A 169 11.51 20.29 -2.45
N VAL A 170 11.94 19.51 -1.47
CA VAL A 170 11.09 18.54 -0.78
C VAL A 170 10.53 19.21 0.46
N VAL A 171 9.24 19.51 0.47
CA VAL A 171 8.55 20.17 1.57
C VAL A 171 7.65 19.14 2.30
N PRO A 172 7.90 18.86 3.59
CA PRO A 172 7.00 18.05 4.40
C PRO A 172 5.64 18.70 4.51
N LYS A 173 4.57 17.89 4.43
CA LYS A 173 3.19 18.35 4.59
C LYS A 173 2.83 18.58 6.06
N GLU A 174 3.49 17.88 6.96
CA GLU A 174 3.27 18.01 8.40
C GLU A 174 3.64 19.43 8.87
N GLY A 175 2.69 20.08 9.55
CA GLY A 175 2.84 21.43 10.07
C GLY A 175 3.07 22.49 9.01
N THR A 176 2.58 22.26 7.78
CA THR A 176 2.66 23.23 6.67
C THR A 176 1.31 23.45 6.03
N SER A 177 1.02 24.70 5.71
CA SER A 177 -0.13 25.09 4.89
C SER A 177 0.36 25.58 3.53
N PHE A 178 -0.34 25.16 2.49
CA PHE A 178 -0.02 25.50 1.10
C PHE A 178 -1.16 26.33 0.51
N ARG A 179 -0.88 27.53 0.04
CA ARG A 179 -1.80 28.35 -0.73
C ARG A 179 -1.71 27.98 -2.20
N VAL A 180 -2.86 27.85 -2.85
CA VAL A 180 -2.99 27.64 -4.29
C VAL A 180 -3.90 28.70 -4.87
N GLU A 181 -3.51 29.25 -6.02
CA GLU A 181 -4.28 30.25 -6.76
C GLU A 181 -4.74 29.66 -8.09
N VAL A 182 -6.04 29.78 -8.37
CA VAL A 182 -6.66 29.36 -9.63
C VAL A 182 -7.28 30.61 -10.27
N PRO A 183 -6.67 31.17 -11.33
CA PRO A 183 -7.29 32.25 -12.09
C PRO A 183 -8.51 31.72 -12.88
N PRO A 184 -9.58 32.53 -13.03
CA PRO A 184 -10.71 32.19 -13.89
C PRO A 184 -10.27 31.99 -15.35
N ALA A 185 -11.14 31.41 -16.17
CA ALA A 185 -10.87 31.21 -17.59
C ALA A 185 -10.74 32.57 -18.31
N PRO A 186 -9.81 32.71 -19.29
CA PRO A 186 -9.57 33.97 -20.00
C PRO A 186 -10.67 34.35 -21.01
N GLU A 187 -11.53 33.42 -21.43
CA GLU A 187 -12.59 33.65 -22.40
C GLU A 187 -13.92 33.08 -21.87
N GLY A 188 -14.92 33.94 -21.71
CA GLY A 188 -16.33 33.53 -21.89
C GLY A 188 -17.16 33.09 -20.68
N ASP A 189 -17.10 33.78 -19.54
CA ASP A 189 -18.16 33.69 -18.51
C ASP A 189 -18.92 35.02 -18.37
N GLU A 190 -19.46 35.52 -19.49
CA GLU A 190 -20.42 36.66 -19.51
C GLU A 190 -21.70 36.36 -18.69
N ALA A 191 -21.92 35.11 -18.29
CA ALA A 191 -23.07 34.68 -17.49
C ALA A 191 -22.93 34.97 -15.99
N HIS A 192 -21.72 35.21 -15.47
CA HIS A 192 -21.45 35.16 -14.02
C HIS A 192 -20.94 36.47 -13.39
N GLY A 193 -21.24 37.62 -13.99
CA GLY A 193 -20.97 38.94 -13.40
C GLY A 193 -19.49 39.34 -13.46
N PRO A 194 -19.12 40.51 -12.89
CA PRO A 194 -17.79 41.10 -13.07
C PRO A 194 -16.67 40.16 -12.60
N PRO A 195 -15.46 40.25 -13.17
CA PRO A 195 -14.39 39.28 -12.95
C PRO A 195 -14.08 39.16 -11.47
N VAL A 196 -14.58 38.09 -10.86
CA VAL A 196 -14.27 37.73 -9.48
C VAL A 196 -12.76 37.47 -9.44
N GLY A 197 -12.08 38.09 -8.48
CA GLY A 197 -10.63 37.95 -8.31
C GLY A 197 -10.18 36.49 -8.26
N LYS A 198 -8.87 36.25 -8.40
CA LYS A 198 -8.29 34.89 -8.42
C LYS A 198 -8.83 34.07 -7.24
N PHE A 199 -9.43 32.91 -7.54
CA PHE A 199 -9.86 31.98 -6.50
C PHE A 199 -8.62 31.45 -5.79
N SER A 200 -8.55 31.62 -4.47
CA SER A 200 -7.42 31.13 -3.69
C SER A 200 -7.93 30.27 -2.54
N PHE A 201 -7.25 29.15 -2.33
CA PHE A 201 -7.56 28.24 -1.24
C PHE A 201 -6.29 27.77 -0.54
N GLU A 202 -6.45 27.39 0.72
CA GLU A 202 -5.36 26.91 1.56
C GLU A 202 -5.53 25.43 1.87
N ILE A 203 -4.50 24.66 1.58
CA ILE A 203 -4.40 23.23 1.83
C ILE A 203 -3.67 23.03 3.15
N LEU A 204 -4.36 22.43 4.12
CA LEU A 204 -3.75 22.01 5.38
C LEU A 204 -2.98 20.70 5.18
N GLY A 205 -1.66 20.78 5.21
CA GLY A 205 -0.79 19.64 4.89
C GLY A 205 -0.96 18.44 5.83
N ASP A 206 -1.28 18.67 7.11
CA ASP A 206 -1.57 17.61 8.10
C ASP A 206 -2.71 16.68 7.66
N GLN A 207 -3.73 17.24 7.00
CA GLN A 207 -4.88 16.47 6.49
C GLN A 207 -4.59 15.83 5.12
N MET A 208 -3.50 16.22 4.48
CA MET A 208 -3.08 15.79 3.14
C MET A 208 -1.92 14.79 3.16
N MET A 209 -1.66 14.16 4.32
CA MET A 209 -0.62 13.14 4.52
C MET A 209 -0.96 11.76 3.90
N LEU A 210 -1.52 11.78 2.69
CA LEU A 210 -1.94 10.65 1.88
C LEU A 210 -1.46 10.84 0.45
N ARG A 211 -1.22 9.73 -0.25
CA ARG A 211 -0.93 9.79 -1.69
C ARG A 211 -2.20 10.21 -2.44
N SER A 212 -2.02 10.89 -3.56
CA SER A 212 -3.14 11.35 -4.39
C SER A 212 -4.17 10.26 -4.72
N VAL A 213 -3.69 9.11 -5.20
CA VAL A 213 -4.54 7.94 -5.52
C VAL A 213 -5.32 7.41 -4.31
N ASP A 214 -4.72 7.49 -3.12
CA ASP A 214 -5.38 7.03 -1.89
C ASP A 214 -6.44 8.04 -1.41
N ARG A 215 -6.34 9.33 -1.80
CA ARG A 215 -7.32 10.37 -1.43
C ARG A 215 -8.60 10.24 -2.23
N ALA A 216 -8.50 10.01 -3.53
CA ALA A 216 -9.66 9.92 -4.42
C ALA A 216 -10.70 8.89 -3.95
N ASN A 217 -10.25 7.77 -3.38
CA ASN A 217 -11.12 6.69 -2.90
C ASN A 217 -11.47 6.78 -1.40
N ARG A 218 -10.99 7.81 -0.70
CA ARG A 218 -11.11 7.88 0.76
C ARG A 218 -12.32 8.72 1.17
N LYS A 219 -13.09 8.16 2.11
CA LYS A 219 -14.08 8.92 2.87
C LYS A 219 -13.36 9.78 3.92
N PHE A 220 -13.25 11.08 3.67
CA PHE A 220 -12.68 12.02 4.63
C PHE A 220 -13.61 12.13 5.85
N LYS A 221 -13.01 12.11 7.05
CA LYS A 221 -13.71 12.31 8.32
C LYS A 221 -13.17 13.58 8.94
N THR A 222 -14.06 14.41 9.45
CA THR A 222 -13.71 15.63 10.17
C THR A 222 -12.87 15.25 11.40
N ARG A 223 -11.65 15.76 11.47
CA ARG A 223 -10.75 15.60 12.62
C ARG A 223 -10.29 16.97 13.06
N PHE A 224 -10.42 17.24 14.35
CA PHE A 224 -9.87 18.45 14.94
C PHE A 224 -8.33 18.40 14.88
N LEU A 225 -7.75 19.46 14.35
CA LEU A 225 -6.32 19.69 14.41
C LEU A 225 -5.99 20.34 15.76
N LYS A 226 -4.92 19.87 16.41
CA LYS A 226 -4.50 20.38 17.73
C LYS A 226 -3.83 21.76 17.63
N THR A 227 -3.36 22.12 16.44
CA THR A 227 -2.55 23.32 16.18
C THR A 227 -2.98 23.88 14.83
N VAL A 228 -3.89 24.85 14.81
CA VAL A 228 -4.27 25.66 13.63
C VAL A 228 -4.15 27.12 14.01
#